data_AF-A0A5J5G524-F1
#
_entry.id   AF-A0A5J5G524-F1
#
_cell.length_a   1.000
_cell.length_b   1.000
_cell.length_c   1.000
_cell.angle_alpha   90.00
_cell.angle_beta   90.00
_cell.angle_gamma   90.00
#
_symmetry.space_group_name_H-M   'P 1'
#
loop_
_entity.id
_entity.type
_entity.pdbx_description
1 polymer ?
#
loop_
_entity_poly.entity_id
_entity_poly.type
_entity_poly.pdbx_seq_one_letter_code
_entity_poly.pdbx_strand_id
1 'polypeptide(L)'
;MRKIYDGILWLHSAATGKTFPTVRFSADVDWLTDGWIALTSRENNEIVVTELTAEEYLCAAADLAGFIQAEARINQALTRSDLRCVWLIRAEESVPAAQGLSFQTYRQRYTPPRLFYRDIFSPDAEARQTASETLAAFERAGGRVWEMPAHT
;
A
#
# COMPACT_ATOMS: atom_id res chain seq x y z
N MET A 1 0.96 17.65 12.14
CA MET A 1 0.87 16.23 11.73
C MET A 1 1.88 16.01 10.62
N ARG A 2 2.83 15.11 10.83
CA ARG A 2 3.81 14.74 9.82
C ARG A 2 3.09 13.78 8.87
N LYS A 3 2.93 14.17 7.60
CA LYS A 3 2.26 13.29 6.62
C LYS A 3 3.22 12.17 6.25
N ILE A 4 2.88 10.97 6.67
CA ILE A 4 3.59 9.72 6.35
C ILE A 4 3.17 9.11 5.00
N TYR A 5 2.19 9.73 4.34
CA TYR A 5 1.73 9.41 2.99
C TYR A 5 1.42 10.70 2.21
N ASP A 6 1.68 10.71 0.91
CA ASP A 6 1.55 11.89 0.05
C ASP A 6 0.52 11.73 -1.09
N GLY A 7 0.05 10.51 -1.35
CA GLY A 7 -0.84 10.23 -2.47
C GLY A 7 -1.58 8.92 -2.38
N ILE A 8 -2.44 8.68 -3.37
CA ILE A 8 -3.23 7.47 -3.52
C ILE A 8 -2.75 6.72 -4.76
N LEU A 9 -2.56 5.42 -4.63
CA LEU A 9 -2.31 4.49 -5.72
C LEU A 9 -3.59 3.74 -6.02
N TRP A 10 -3.96 3.69 -7.30
CA TRP A 10 -5.00 2.79 -7.77
C TRP A 10 -4.37 1.50 -8.27
N LEU A 11 -4.82 0.40 -7.67
CA LEU A 11 -4.37 -0.94 -7.98
C LEU A 11 -5.45 -1.69 -8.73
N HIS A 12 -5.07 -2.49 -9.72
CA HIS A 12 -5.96 -3.33 -10.51
C HIS A 12 -5.71 -4.81 -10.18
N SER A 13 -6.75 -5.47 -9.65
CA SER A 13 -6.80 -6.90 -9.36
C SER A 13 -6.68 -7.73 -10.64
N ALA A 14 -5.67 -8.60 -10.73
CA ALA A 14 -5.56 -9.51 -11.87
C ALA A 14 -6.66 -10.59 -11.85
N ALA A 15 -7.14 -10.99 -10.67
CA ALA A 15 -8.14 -12.04 -10.52
C ALA A 15 -9.57 -11.56 -10.82
N THR A 16 -9.93 -10.35 -10.40
CA THR A 16 -11.32 -9.86 -10.51
C THR A 16 -11.52 -8.75 -11.53
N GLY A 17 -10.45 -8.14 -12.04
CA GLY A 17 -10.52 -6.96 -12.91
C GLY A 17 -10.98 -5.68 -12.22
N LYS A 18 -11.26 -5.73 -10.91
CA LYS A 18 -11.65 -4.57 -10.12
C LYS A 18 -10.44 -3.71 -9.76
N THR A 19 -10.70 -2.43 -9.49
CA THR A 19 -9.70 -1.51 -8.97
C THR A 19 -9.96 -1.15 -7.52
N PHE A 20 -8.90 -0.92 -6.76
CA PHE A 20 -8.99 -0.49 -5.37
C PHE A 20 -7.86 0.49 -5.01
N PRO A 21 -8.10 1.42 -4.08
CA PRO A 21 -7.11 2.42 -3.71
C PRO A 21 -6.22 1.94 -2.56
N THR A 22 -4.99 2.45 -2.46
CA THR A 22 -4.15 2.36 -1.26
C THR A 22 -3.32 3.64 -1.13
N VAL A 23 -2.82 3.96 0.07
CA VAL A 23 -1.93 5.12 0.23
C VAL A 23 -0.54 4.81 -0.30
N ARG A 24 0.11 5.84 -0.87
CA ARG A 24 1.55 5.83 -1.10
C ARG A 24 2.22 6.40 0.14
N PHE A 25 2.88 5.53 0.89
CA PHE A 25 3.75 5.96 1.97
C PHE A 25 4.91 6.78 1.43
N SER A 26 5.19 7.88 2.10
CA SER A 26 6.28 8.79 1.77
C SER A 26 6.77 9.41 3.06
N ALA A 27 8.04 9.20 3.38
CA ALA A 27 8.70 9.96 4.42
C ALA A 27 10.10 10.38 3.98
N ASP A 28 10.57 11.49 4.55
CA ASP A 28 11.91 12.01 4.32
C ASP A 28 13.02 11.06 4.83
N VAL A 29 12.66 10.08 5.66
CA VAL A 29 13.59 9.11 6.23
C VAL A 29 12.95 7.72 6.25
N ASP A 30 13.65 6.71 5.75
CA ASP A 30 13.12 5.37 5.48
C ASP A 30 12.49 4.68 6.71
N TRP A 31 12.98 4.95 7.92
CA TRP A 31 12.45 4.37 9.17
C TRP A 31 11.16 5.02 9.67
N LEU A 32 10.76 6.15 9.08
CA LEU A 32 9.62 6.93 9.57
C LEU A 32 8.26 6.38 9.09
N THR A 33 8.29 5.59 8.02
CA THR A 33 7.14 4.78 7.55
C THR A 33 7.19 3.35 8.07
N ASP A 34 8.25 2.99 8.81
CA ASP A 34 8.43 1.63 9.29
C ASP A 34 7.37 1.31 10.35
N GLY A 35 6.76 0.13 10.21
CA GLY A 35 5.61 -0.28 11.02
C GLY A 35 4.26 0.33 10.64
N TRP A 36 4.18 1.22 9.66
CA TRP A 36 2.89 1.71 9.15
C TRP A 36 2.33 0.80 8.06
N ILE A 37 1.01 0.61 8.10
CA ILE A 37 0.28 -0.19 7.13
C ILE A 37 -0.99 0.52 6.67
N ALA A 38 -1.46 0.13 5.50
CA ALA A 38 -2.70 0.60 4.91
C ALA A 38 -3.65 -0.58 4.69
N LEU A 39 -4.87 -0.45 5.19
CA LEU A 39 -5.96 -1.38 4.95
C LEU A 39 -6.99 -0.75 4.04
N THR A 40 -7.37 -1.44 2.98
CA THR A 40 -8.38 -0.97 2.04
C THR A 40 -9.68 -1.76 2.21
N SER A 41 -10.81 -1.05 2.17
CA SER A 41 -12.12 -1.67 2.15
C SER A 41 -12.39 -2.35 0.81
N ARG A 42 -12.94 -3.57 0.85
CA ARG A 42 -13.42 -4.27 -0.36
C ARG A 42 -14.74 -3.72 -0.89
N GLU A 43 -15.44 -2.94 -0.08
CA GLU A 43 -16.82 -2.49 -0.35
C GLU A 43 -16.87 -1.01 -0.74
N ASN A 44 -15.98 -0.19 -0.16
CA ASN A 44 -15.98 1.26 -0.30
C ASN A 44 -14.59 1.76 -0.72
N ASN A 45 -14.54 2.97 -1.30
CA ASN A 45 -13.29 3.69 -1.55
C ASN A 45 -12.75 4.28 -0.23
N GLU A 46 -12.34 3.40 0.67
CA GLU A 46 -11.90 3.76 2.01
C GLU A 46 -10.59 3.07 2.37
N ILE A 47 -9.68 3.85 2.95
CA ILE A 47 -8.38 3.40 3.42
C ILE A 47 -8.23 3.76 4.90
N VAL A 48 -7.84 2.76 5.69
CA VAL A 48 -7.44 2.93 7.09
C VAL A 48 -5.93 2.85 7.16
N VAL A 49 -5.30 3.87 7.71
CA VAL A 49 -3.85 3.90 7.94
C VAL A 49 -3.61 3.69 9.43
N THR A 50 -2.75 2.74 9.78
CA THR A 50 -2.47 2.44 11.20
C THR A 50 -1.06 1.92 11.37
N GLU A 51 -0.60 1.92 12.62
CA GLU A 51 0.66 1.31 13.02
C GLU A 51 0.42 -0.14 13.44
N LEU A 52 1.36 -1.00 13.05
CA LEU A 52 1.51 -2.34 13.61
C LEU A 52 1.90 -2.23 15.07
N THR A 53 1.36 -3.13 15.90
CA THR A 53 1.90 -3.35 17.24
C THR A 53 3.31 -3.96 17.14
N ALA A 54 4.07 -3.93 18.24
CA ALA A 54 5.41 -4.52 18.25
C ALA A 54 5.40 -6.02 17.89
N GLU A 55 4.38 -6.76 18.33
CA GLU A 55 4.22 -8.18 17.99
C GLU A 55 3.90 -8.37 16.50
N GLU A 56 2.92 -7.63 15.98
CA GLU A 56 2.55 -7.68 14.56
C GLU A 56 3.72 -7.29 13.65
N TYR A 57 4.51 -6.31 14.05
CA TYR A 57 5.70 -5.88 13.31
C TYR A 57 6.76 -6.98 13.25
N LEU A 58 7.06 -7.61 14.39
CA LEU A 58 8.02 -8.72 14.45
C LEU A 58 7.55 -9.93 13.64
N CYS A 59 6.25 -10.24 13.68
CA CYS A 59 5.67 -11.28 12.84
C CYS A 59 5.73 -10.91 11.36
N ALA A 60 5.38 -9.67 10.99
CA ALA A 60 5.41 -9.19 9.60
C ALA A 60 6.81 -9.21 8.98
N ALA A 61 7.85 -9.05 9.81
CA ALA A 61 9.25 -9.17 9.38
C ALA A 61 9.67 -10.63 9.11
N ALA A 62 9.05 -11.61 9.78
CA ALA A 62 9.35 -13.02 9.63
C ALA A 62 8.50 -13.69 8.53
N ASP A 63 7.21 -13.35 8.45
CA ASP A 63 6.25 -13.86 7.48
C ASP A 63 5.08 -12.88 7.26
N LEU A 64 4.06 -13.30 6.51
CA LEU A 64 2.87 -12.46 6.25
C LEU A 64 1.85 -12.48 7.40
N ALA A 65 2.09 -13.22 8.48
CA ALA A 65 1.12 -13.39 9.56
C ALA A 65 0.88 -12.10 10.33
N GLY A 66 1.90 -11.25 10.47
CA GLY A 66 1.75 -9.94 11.13
C GLY A 66 0.72 -9.03 10.44
N PHE A 67 0.70 -9.02 9.10
CA PHE A 67 -0.31 -8.26 8.34
C PHE A 67 -1.72 -8.84 8.52
N ILE A 68 -1.84 -10.16 8.62
CA ILE A 68 -3.12 -10.86 8.83
C ILE A 68 -3.64 -10.61 10.25
N GLN A 69 -2.77 -10.59 11.26
CA GLN A 69 -3.11 -10.23 12.63
C GLN A 69 -3.62 -8.78 12.71
N ALA A 70 -2.93 -7.85 12.07
CA ALA A 70 -3.35 -6.45 12.00
C ALA A 70 -4.69 -6.27 11.29
N GLU A 71 -4.94 -7.03 10.20
CA GLU A 71 -6.27 -7.08 9.58
C GLU A 71 -7.35 -7.51 10.56
N ALA A 72 -7.12 -8.61 11.28
CA ALA A 72 -8.10 -9.15 12.22
C ALA A 72 -8.38 -8.15 13.34
N ARG A 73 -7.34 -7.55 13.93
CA ARG A 73 -7.45 -6.55 14.99
C ARG A 73 -8.23 -5.32 14.53
N ILE A 74 -7.86 -4.72 13.39
CA ILE A 74 -8.52 -3.51 12.89
C ILE A 74 -9.97 -3.80 12.52
N ASN A 75 -10.24 -4.92 11.85
CA ASN A 75 -11.61 -5.32 11.54
C ASN A 75 -12.43 -5.54 12.83
N GLN A 76 -11.86 -6.18 13.85
CA GLN A 76 -12.53 -6.36 15.14
C GLN A 76 -12.82 -5.04 15.84
N ALA A 77 -11.84 -4.15 15.96
CA ALA A 77 -11.97 -2.83 16.58
C ALA A 77 -13.06 -1.98 15.92
N LEU A 78 -13.25 -2.14 14.61
CA LEU A 78 -14.21 -1.38 13.82
C LEU A 78 -15.52 -2.12 13.57
N THR A 79 -15.67 -3.34 14.10
CA THR A 79 -16.84 -4.20 13.84
C THR A 79 -17.07 -4.43 12.34
N ARG A 80 -15.99 -4.68 11.61
CA ARG A 80 -15.95 -4.88 10.15
C ARG A 80 -15.34 -6.22 9.81
N SER A 81 -15.40 -6.59 8.53
CA SER A 81 -14.75 -7.80 8.01
C SER A 81 -14.22 -7.62 6.59
N ASP A 82 -14.26 -6.41 6.06
CA ASP A 82 -14.00 -6.08 4.67
C ASP A 82 -12.65 -5.38 4.45
N LEU A 83 -11.99 -4.91 5.50
CA LEU A 83 -10.68 -4.25 5.42
C LEU A 83 -9.57 -5.28 5.20
N ARG A 84 -8.67 -5.02 4.25
CA ARG A 84 -7.54 -5.90 3.93
C ARG A 84 -6.27 -5.10 3.81
N CYS A 85 -5.17 -5.58 4.39
CA CYS A 85 -3.86 -4.97 4.25
C CYS A 85 -3.38 -5.08 2.80
N VAL A 86 -2.78 -4.00 2.32
CA VAL A 86 -2.12 -3.93 1.02
C VAL A 86 -0.62 -3.79 1.26
N TRP A 87 0.14 -4.85 0.96
CA TRP A 87 1.61 -4.83 1.02
C TRP A 87 2.20 -5.12 -0.37
N LEU A 88 3.44 -4.68 -0.56
CA LEU A 88 4.21 -4.98 -1.76
C LEU A 88 4.63 -6.46 -1.75
N ILE A 89 4.31 -7.19 -2.80
CA ILE A 89 4.72 -8.59 -2.99
C ILE A 89 6.07 -8.66 -3.68
N ARG A 90 6.23 -7.93 -4.79
CA ARG A 90 7.46 -7.94 -5.60
C ARG A 90 7.56 -6.74 -6.52
N ALA A 91 8.77 -6.48 -6.99
CA ALA A 91 9.07 -5.51 -8.03
C ALA A 91 9.69 -6.23 -9.23
N GLU A 92 9.20 -5.96 -10.44
CA GLU A 92 9.84 -6.38 -11.68
C GLU A 92 10.62 -5.19 -12.28
N GLU A 93 11.91 -5.39 -12.53
CA GLU A 93 12.71 -4.42 -13.26
C GLU A 93 12.32 -4.40 -14.73
N SER A 94 12.13 -3.18 -15.26
CA SER A 94 11.68 -2.97 -16.63
C SER A 94 12.82 -3.05 -17.67
N VAL A 95 14.09 -2.88 -17.26
CA VAL A 95 15.29 -2.84 -18.14
C VAL A 95 16.54 -3.22 -17.32
N PRO A 96 17.52 -3.97 -17.88
CA PRO A 96 18.79 -4.24 -17.20
C PRO A 96 19.56 -2.96 -16.86
N ALA A 97 20.28 -3.00 -15.72
CA ALA A 97 20.99 -1.90 -15.10
C ALA A 97 21.74 -1.00 -16.10
N ALA A 98 21.52 0.31 -15.96
CA ALA A 98 22.10 1.38 -16.77
C ALA A 98 23.61 1.63 -16.52
N GLN A 99 24.38 0.56 -16.28
CA GLN A 99 25.82 0.67 -16.08
C GLN A 99 26.49 1.29 -17.31
N GLY A 100 27.19 2.41 -17.11
CA GLY A 100 27.91 3.13 -18.16
C GLY A 100 27.12 4.22 -18.89
N LEU A 101 25.86 4.50 -18.53
CA LEU A 101 25.10 5.62 -19.09
C LEU A 101 25.34 6.92 -18.31
N SER A 102 25.37 8.06 -19.01
CA SER A 102 25.34 9.38 -18.37
C SER A 102 24.01 9.57 -17.62
N PHE A 103 24.00 10.40 -16.56
CA PHE A 103 22.78 10.69 -15.79
C PHE A 103 21.62 11.21 -16.67
N GLN A 104 21.93 12.02 -17.68
CA GLN A 104 20.94 12.57 -18.60
C GLN A 104 20.33 11.48 -19.49
N THR A 105 21.16 10.54 -19.97
CA THR A 105 20.70 9.38 -20.75
C THR A 105 19.94 8.38 -19.90
N TYR A 106 20.36 8.19 -18.64
CA TYR A 106 19.62 7.39 -17.67
C TYR A 106 18.22 7.94 -17.46
N ARG A 107 18.07 9.23 -17.17
CA ARG A 107 16.75 9.85 -16.95
C ARG A 107 15.82 9.75 -18.16
N GLN A 108 16.36 9.78 -19.38
CA GLN A 108 15.57 9.63 -20.61
C GLN A 108 15.11 8.18 -20.86
N ARG A 109 15.88 7.19 -20.42
CA ARG A 109 15.60 5.76 -20.66
C ARG A 109 14.99 5.04 -19.46
N TYR A 110 15.04 5.67 -18.28
CA TYR A 110 14.55 5.08 -17.05
C TYR A 110 13.06 4.77 -17.18
N THR A 111 12.75 3.48 -17.04
CA THR A 111 11.39 3.00 -16.87
C THR A 111 11.28 2.52 -15.43
N PRO A 112 10.39 3.11 -14.61
CA PRO A 112 10.16 2.66 -13.25
C PRO A 112 9.89 1.15 -13.19
N PRO A 113 10.30 0.46 -12.11
CA PRO A 113 9.94 -0.93 -11.92
C PRO A 113 8.42 -1.08 -11.83
N ARG A 114 7.92 -2.24 -12.27
CA ARG A 114 6.52 -2.61 -12.08
C ARG A 114 6.37 -3.18 -10.68
N LEU A 115 5.51 -2.55 -9.87
CA LEU A 115 5.24 -2.97 -8.51
C LEU A 115 3.97 -3.82 -8.46
N PHE A 116 4.06 -4.96 -7.79
CA PHE A 116 2.98 -5.91 -7.57
C PHE A 116 2.64 -5.94 -6.09
N TYR A 117 1.37 -5.77 -5.79
CA TYR A 117 0.83 -5.69 -4.44
C TYR A 117 -0.11 -6.86 -4.19
N ARG A 118 -0.36 -7.16 -2.92
CA ARG A 118 -1.36 -8.15 -2.54
C ARG A 118 -2.76 -7.68 -2.93
N ASP A 119 -3.51 -8.58 -3.57
CA ASP A 119 -4.88 -8.33 -4.00
C ASP A 119 -5.84 -8.44 -2.80
N ILE A 120 -6.71 -7.43 -2.62
CA ILE A 120 -7.67 -7.40 -1.51
C ILE A 120 -8.91 -8.28 -1.77
N PHE A 121 -9.15 -8.69 -3.01
CA PHE A 121 -10.30 -9.51 -3.39
C PHE A 121 -9.97 -11.00 -3.45
N SER A 122 -8.71 -11.35 -3.73
CA SER A 122 -8.26 -12.75 -3.85
C SER A 122 -6.87 -12.93 -3.21
N PRO A 123 -6.73 -13.70 -2.13
CA PRO A 123 -5.48 -13.79 -1.37
C PRO A 123 -4.30 -14.35 -2.18
N ASP A 124 -4.57 -15.19 -3.17
CA ASP A 124 -3.55 -15.82 -4.02
C ASP A 124 -3.25 -15.02 -5.31
N ALA A 125 -3.80 -13.82 -5.44
CA ALA A 125 -3.64 -12.97 -6.62
C ALA A 125 -2.80 -11.72 -6.34
N GLU A 126 -2.28 -11.16 -7.42
CA GLU A 126 -1.55 -9.90 -7.40
C GLU A 126 -2.39 -8.77 -8.00
N ALA A 127 -2.17 -7.56 -7.48
CA ALA A 127 -2.68 -6.33 -8.03
C ALA A 127 -1.53 -5.45 -8.52
N ARG A 128 -1.74 -4.75 -9.64
CA ARG A 128 -0.74 -3.87 -10.25
C ARG A 128 -1.18 -2.43 -10.17
N GLN A 129 -0.23 -1.51 -9.98
CA GLN A 129 -0.54 -0.08 -10.06
C GLN A 129 -0.97 0.30 -11.48
N THR A 130 -2.07 1.04 -11.59
CA THR A 130 -2.60 1.55 -12.87
C THR A 130 -2.68 3.07 -12.92
N ALA A 131 -2.89 3.73 -11.78
CA ALA A 131 -2.91 5.18 -11.68
C ALA A 131 -2.43 5.65 -10.31
N SER A 132 -2.18 6.95 -10.20
CA SER A 132 -1.93 7.62 -8.92
C SER A 132 -2.59 8.99 -8.93
N GLU A 133 -3.10 9.41 -7.79
CA GLU A 133 -3.69 10.74 -7.60
C GLU A 133 -3.28 11.35 -6.26
N THR A 134 -3.60 12.64 -6.07
CA THR A 134 -3.39 13.31 -4.79
C THR A 134 -4.47 12.92 -3.79
N LEU A 135 -4.16 12.94 -2.50
CA LEU A 135 -5.14 12.70 -1.43
C LEU A 135 -6.38 13.61 -1.59
N ALA A 136 -6.17 14.89 -1.89
CA ALA A 136 -7.26 15.84 -2.07
C ALA A 136 -8.15 15.56 -3.30
N ALA A 137 -7.61 14.91 -4.35
CA ALA A 137 -8.42 14.48 -5.49
C ALA A 137 -9.29 13.26 -5.11
N PHE A 138 -8.69 12.30 -4.42
CA PHE A 138 -9.39 11.12 -3.92
C PHE A 138 -10.54 11.48 -2.97
N GLU A 139 -10.28 12.36 -1.99
CA GLU A 139 -11.30 12.83 -1.04
C GLU A 139 -12.43 13.60 -1.74
N ARG A 140 -12.10 14.44 -2.73
CA ARG A 140 -13.10 15.15 -3.53
C ARG A 140 -13.98 14.22 -4.35
N ALA A 141 -13.45 13.06 -4.77
CA ALA A 141 -14.19 12.02 -5.46
C ALA A 141 -15.03 11.12 -4.51
N GLY A 142 -15.06 11.44 -3.21
CA GLY A 142 -15.82 10.69 -2.20
C GLY A 142 -15.01 9.56 -1.54
N GLY A 143 -13.72 9.45 -1.83
CA GLY A 143 -12.81 8.57 -1.12
C GLY A 143 -12.59 9.02 0.33
N ARG A 144 -12.27 8.10 1.22
CA ARG A 144 -11.98 8.39 2.63
C ARG A 144 -10.65 7.79 3.04
N VAL A 145 -9.80 8.59 3.65
CA VAL A 145 -8.59 8.12 4.32
C VAL A 145 -8.67 8.57 5.76
N TRP A 146 -8.41 7.67 6.69
CA TRP A 146 -8.36 8.03 8.10
C TRP A 146 -7.33 7.20 8.84
N GLU A 147 -6.74 7.83 9.85
CA GLU A 147 -5.69 7.24 10.67
C GLU A 147 -6.30 6.64 11.93
N MET A 148 -5.89 5.42 12.26
CA MET A 148 -6.29 4.73 13.48
C MET A 148 -5.07 4.54 14.40
N PRO A 149 -5.16 4.89 15.69
CA PRO A 149 -4.04 4.71 16.62
C PRO A 149 -3.73 3.24 16.85
N ALA A 150 -2.45 2.95 17.12
CA ALA A 150 -1.91 1.60 17.29
C ALA A 150 -2.62 0.77 18.38
N HIS A 151 -3.12 1.43 19.43
CA HIS A 151 -3.68 0.78 20.64
C HIS A 151 -5.21 0.75 20.70
N THR A 152 -5.86 0.53 19.55
CA THR A 152 -7.32 0.36 19.48
C THR A 152 -7.70 -1.09 19.69
#